data_AF-A0A6C0AXI2-F1
#
_entry.id   AF-A0A6C0AXI2-F1
#
_cell.length_a   1.000
_cell.length_b   1.000
_cell.length_c   1.000
_cell.angle_alpha   90.00
_cell.angle_beta   90.00
_cell.angle_gamma   90.00
#
_symmetry.space_group_name_H-M   'P 1'
#
loop_
_entity.id
_entity.type
_entity.pdbx_description
1 polymer ?
#
loop_
_entity_poly.entity_id
_entity_poly.type
_entity_poly.pdbx_seq_one_letter_code
_entity_poly.pdbx_strand_id
1 'polypeptide(L)'
;MYHILFGISALKSMEPFFRKDVLQTLNNEEFLFINTLMISVLIILYTLYMYMTKRSTLNVFSKLKTFSFAQIAFLIALAFITFISTVSIFQVSKEFNTQNLNALVKTMTTVFALFIGVTFYNEQYTATQIYGIIITIVGIYLITKKD
;
A
#
# COMPACT_ATOMS: atom_id res chain seq x y z
N MET A 1 -9.16 18.15 -2.05
CA MET A 1 -8.21 17.13 -2.55
C MET A 1 -6.90 17.16 -1.77
N TYR A 2 -6.15 18.27 -1.78
CA TYR A 2 -4.84 18.36 -1.11
C TYR A 2 -4.86 18.07 0.40
N HIS A 3 -5.89 18.51 1.15
CA HIS A 3 -6.01 18.20 2.58
C HIS A 3 -6.17 16.69 2.88
N ILE A 4 -6.91 15.97 2.03
CA ILE A 4 -7.09 14.51 2.16
C ILE A 4 -5.77 13.80 1.85
N LEU A 5 -5.08 14.23 0.78
CA LEU A 5 -3.78 13.68 0.40
C LEU A 5 -2.72 13.92 1.49
N PHE A 6 -2.73 15.10 2.13
CA PHE A 6 -1.86 15.41 3.25
C PHE A 6 -2.12 14.47 4.43
N GLY A 7 -3.38 14.29 4.83
CA GLY A 7 -3.75 13.39 5.93
C GLY A 7 -3.34 11.94 5.65
N ILE A 8 -3.63 11.42 4.46
CA ILE A 8 -3.22 10.06 4.05
C ILE A 8 -1.69 9.93 4.06
N SER A 9 -0.97 10.93 3.54
CA SER A 9 0.49 10.92 3.47
C SER A 9 1.13 10.93 4.86
N ALA A 10 0.60 11.75 5.78
CA ALA A 10 1.03 11.79 7.17
C ALA A 10 0.84 10.42 7.84
N LEU A 11 -0.35 9.83 7.75
CA LEU A 11 -0.63 8.51 8.33
C LEU A 11 0.26 7.42 7.74
N LYS A 12 0.39 7.36 6.40
CA LYS A 12 1.27 6.40 5.73
C LYS A 12 2.75 6.61 6.04
N SER A 13 3.16 7.83 6.41
CA SER A 13 4.55 8.11 6.77
C SER A 13 4.91 7.59 8.17
N MET A 14 3.93 7.47 9.08
CA MET A 14 4.12 6.94 10.43
C MET A 14 4.25 5.42 10.46
N GLU A 15 3.54 4.74 9.56
CA GLU A 15 3.50 3.28 9.45
C GLU A 15 4.87 2.59 9.51
N PRO A 16 5.90 2.95 8.72
CA PRO A 16 7.19 2.26 8.76
C PRO A 16 7.98 2.50 10.06
N PHE A 17 7.76 3.61 10.76
CA PHE A 17 8.38 3.87 12.08
C PHE A 17 7.73 3.02 13.16
N PHE A 18 6.39 3.05 13.26
CA PHE A 18 5.66 2.25 14.23
C PHE A 18 5.88 0.76 14.02
N ARG A 19 5.90 0.32 12.75
CA ARG A 19 6.25 -1.05 12.39
C ARG A 19 7.64 -1.44 12.88
N LYS A 20 8.64 -0.57 12.69
CA LYS A 20 10.01 -0.83 13.15
C LYS A 20 10.07 -0.99 14.66
N ASP A 21 9.35 -0.16 15.41
CA ASP A 21 9.33 -0.25 16.88
C ASP A 21 8.68 -1.55 17.36
N VAL A 22 7.57 -1.99 16.75
CA VAL A 22 6.93 -3.26 17.11
C VAL A 22 7.78 -4.47 16.71
N LEU A 23 8.47 -4.41 15.57
CA LEU A 23 9.38 -5.48 15.09
C LEU A 23 10.66 -5.62 15.93
N GLN A 24 10.93 -4.73 16.89
CA GLN A 24 11.98 -4.94 17.89
C GLN A 24 11.58 -6.00 18.92
N THR A 25 10.27 -6.15 19.16
CA THR A 25 9.72 -7.07 20.16
C THR A 25 9.17 -8.34 19.51
N LEU A 26 8.52 -8.22 18.35
CA LEU A 26 7.91 -9.33 17.63
C LEU A 26 8.75 -9.79 16.44
N ASN A 27 8.75 -11.08 16.16
CA ASN A 27 9.28 -11.59 14.90
C ASN A 27 8.34 -11.23 13.72
N ASN A 28 8.78 -11.48 12.49
CA ASN A 28 8.04 -11.05 11.29
C ASN A 28 6.69 -11.77 11.15
N GLU A 29 6.63 -13.04 11.55
CA GLU A 29 5.44 -13.90 11.44
C GLU A 29 4.39 -13.51 12.50
N GLU A 30 4.83 -13.31 13.74
CA GLU A 30 4.03 -12.82 14.86
C GLU A 30 3.45 -11.44 14.56
N PHE A 31 4.27 -10.52 14.05
CA PHE A 31 3.82 -9.20 13.65
C PHE A 31 2.75 -9.29 12.56
N LEU A 32 2.96 -10.11 11.52
CA LEU A 32 2.00 -10.28 10.44
C LEU A 32 0.66 -10.78 10.96
N PHE A 33 0.67 -11.80 11.83
CA PHE A 33 -0.52 -12.37 12.41
C PHE A 33 -1.28 -11.36 13.29
N ILE A 34 -0.58 -10.74 14.25
CA ILE A 34 -1.19 -9.78 15.20
C ILE A 34 -1.72 -8.55 14.45
N ASN A 35 -0.95 -7.98 13.52
CA ASN A 35 -1.37 -6.82 12.75
C ASN A 35 -2.61 -7.15 11.88
N THR A 36 -2.65 -8.32 11.25
CA THR A 36 -3.80 -8.76 10.45
C THR A 36 -5.05 -8.98 11.32
N LEU A 37 -4.88 -9.51 12.53
CA LEU A 37 -5.96 -9.67 13.50
C LEU A 37 -6.52 -8.30 13.91
N MET A 38 -5.66 -7.35 14.26
CA MET A 38 -6.06 -5.99 14.65
C MET A 38 -6.82 -5.28 13.51
N ILE A 39 -6.32 -5.37 12.27
CA ILE A 39 -7.02 -4.84 11.09
C ILE A 39 -8.39 -5.51 10.90
N SER A 40 -8.47 -6.82 11.08
CA SER A 40 -9.73 -7.56 10.96
C SER A 40 -10.77 -7.11 11.98
N VAL A 41 -10.37 -6.87 13.24
CA VAL A 41 -11.24 -6.31 14.28
C VAL A 41 -11.74 -4.93 13.87
N LEU A 42 -10.87 -4.04 13.37
CA LEU A 42 -11.27 -2.71 12.90
C LEU A 42 -12.26 -2.78 11.72
N ILE A 43 -12.04 -3.70 10.77
CA ILE A 43 -12.96 -3.92 9.64
C ILE A 43 -14.32 -4.38 10.15
N ILE A 44 -14.38 -5.31 11.12
CA ILE A 44 -15.63 -5.78 11.71
C ILE A 44 -16.37 -4.63 12.39
N LEU A 45 -15.69 -3.82 13.21
CA LEU A 45 -16.30 -2.67 13.89
C LEU A 45 -16.84 -1.64 12.89
N TYR A 46 -16.07 -1.31 11.85
CA TYR A 46 -16.50 -0.39 10.80
C TYR A 46 -17.72 -0.91 10.04
N THR A 47 -17.74 -2.22 9.75
CA THR A 47 -18.85 -2.92 9.10
C THR A 47 -20.12 -2.87 9.96
N LEU A 48 -20.01 -3.12 11.26
CA LEU A 48 -21.11 -3.02 12.21
C LEU A 48 -21.66 -1.60 12.30
N TYR A 49 -20.78 -0.59 12.39
CA TYR A 49 -21.18 0.81 12.38
C TYR A 49 -21.99 1.17 11.12
N MET A 50 -21.51 0.76 9.93
CA MET A 50 -22.19 1.00 8.67
C MET A 50 -23.57 0.30 8.61
N TYR A 51 -23.67 -0.91 9.15
CA TYR A 51 -24.93 -1.64 9.23
C TYR A 51 -25.96 -0.91 10.12
N MET A 52 -25.52 -0.42 11.29
CA MET A 52 -26.39 0.30 12.24
C MET A 52 -26.83 1.67 11.73
N THR A 53 -25.92 2.47 11.14
CA THR A 53 -26.21 3.87 10.78
C THR A 53 -26.86 4.02 9.41
N LYS A 54 -26.43 3.24 8.40
CA LYS A 54 -26.86 3.47 7.00
C LYS A 54 -27.86 2.44 6.49
N ARG A 55 -28.30 1.48 7.33
CA ARG A 55 -29.11 0.30 6.93
C ARG A 55 -28.62 -0.32 5.62
N SER A 56 -27.31 -0.26 5.38
CA SER A 56 -26.73 -0.83 4.18
C SER A 56 -26.75 -2.34 4.32
N THR A 57 -27.52 -3.01 3.48
CA THR A 57 -27.42 -4.47 3.33
C THR A 57 -26.08 -4.74 2.69
N LEU A 58 -25.12 -5.19 3.50
CA LEU A 58 -23.84 -5.69 3.03
C LEU A 58 -24.07 -7.04 2.34
N ASN A 59 -24.69 -7.00 1.17
CA ASN A 59 -24.90 -8.16 0.31
C ASN A 59 -23.63 -8.45 -0.49
N VAL A 60 -22.50 -8.63 0.22
CA VAL A 60 -21.21 -8.96 -0.37
C VAL A 60 -21.32 -10.26 -1.16
N PHE A 61 -22.04 -11.25 -0.61
CA PHE A 61 -22.29 -12.52 -1.29
C PHE A 61 -23.06 -12.39 -2.60
N SER A 62 -24.03 -11.46 -2.70
CA SER A 62 -24.74 -11.28 -3.97
C SER A 62 -23.87 -10.58 -5.01
N LYS A 63 -23.01 -9.65 -4.59
CA LYS A 63 -22.06 -8.96 -5.47
C LYS A 63 -20.95 -9.89 -5.95
N LEU A 64 -20.43 -10.76 -5.08
CA LEU A 64 -19.43 -11.76 -5.48
C LEU A 64 -19.95 -12.71 -6.56
N LYS A 65 -21.26 -13.06 -6.54
CA LYS A 65 -21.88 -13.86 -7.61
C LYS A 65 -21.92 -13.17 -8.97
N THR A 66 -21.83 -11.83 -8.99
CA THR A 66 -21.83 -11.05 -10.25
C THR A 66 -20.41 -10.86 -10.81
N PHE A 67 -19.37 -11.33 -10.13
CA PHE A 67 -18.01 -11.15 -10.58
C PHE A 67 -17.70 -12.08 -11.75
N SER A 68 -17.01 -11.55 -12.75
CA SER A 68 -16.39 -12.36 -13.80
C SER A 68 -15.22 -13.19 -13.25
N PHE A 69 -14.87 -14.27 -13.94
CA PHE A 69 -13.70 -15.09 -13.59
C PHE A 69 -12.41 -14.26 -13.49
N ALA A 70 -12.21 -13.30 -14.40
CA ALA A 70 -11.06 -12.40 -14.38
C ALA A 70 -11.01 -11.53 -13.11
N GLN A 71 -12.16 -11.01 -12.65
CA GLN A 71 -12.23 -10.22 -11.41
C GLN A 71 -11.91 -11.04 -10.17
N ILE A 72 -12.37 -12.30 -10.12
CA ILE A 72 -12.02 -13.23 -9.04
C ILE A 72 -10.52 -13.53 -9.07
N ALA A 73 -9.96 -13.80 -10.25
CA ALA A 73 -8.53 -14.02 -10.41
C ALA A 73 -7.69 -12.80 -9.94
N PHE A 74 -8.11 -11.57 -10.30
CA PHE A 74 -7.45 -10.36 -9.82
C PHE A 74 -7.59 -10.15 -8.31
N LEU A 75 -8.74 -10.49 -7.71
CA LEU A 75 -8.91 -10.42 -6.27
C LEU A 75 -7.95 -11.37 -5.52
N ILE A 76 -7.80 -12.59 -6.03
CA ILE A 76 -6.85 -13.57 -5.48
C ILE A 76 -5.42 -13.09 -5.68
N ALA A 77 -5.06 -12.63 -6.88
CA ALA A 77 -3.74 -12.08 -7.18
C ALA A 77 -3.39 -10.90 -6.27
N LEU A 78 -4.35 -9.99 -6.03
CA LEU A 78 -4.18 -8.86 -5.12
C LEU A 78 -3.84 -9.31 -3.69
N ALA A 79 -4.53 -10.34 -3.19
CA ALA A 79 -4.27 -10.89 -1.87
C ALA A 79 -2.85 -11.46 -1.77
N PHE A 80 -2.40 -12.24 -2.77
CA PHE A 80 -1.03 -12.77 -2.84
C PHE A 80 0.01 -11.66 -2.94
N ILE A 81 -0.18 -10.67 -3.82
CA ILE A 81 0.72 -9.51 -3.95
C ILE A 81 0.84 -8.78 -2.62
N THR A 82 -0.28 -8.55 -1.93
CA THR A 82 -0.31 -7.86 -0.64
C THR A 82 0.46 -8.64 0.42
N PHE A 83 0.24 -9.95 0.51
CA PHE A 83 0.93 -10.82 1.45
C PHE A 83 2.44 -10.84 1.19
N ILE A 84 2.87 -11.15 -0.04
CA ILE A 84 4.28 -11.23 -0.42
C ILE A 84 4.97 -9.88 -0.20
N SER A 85 4.37 -8.79 -0.67
CA SER A 85 4.94 -7.43 -0.50
C SER A 85 5.13 -7.07 0.98
N THR A 86 4.16 -7.43 1.82
CA THR A 86 4.21 -7.15 3.26
C THR A 86 5.35 -7.92 3.93
N VAL A 87 5.48 -9.23 3.64
CA VAL A 87 6.56 -10.08 4.16
C VAL A 87 7.93 -9.60 3.68
N SER A 88 8.07 -9.29 2.38
CA SER A 88 9.33 -8.78 1.82
C SER A 88 9.76 -7.46 2.47
N ILE A 89 8.83 -6.52 2.69
CA ILE A 89 9.14 -5.26 3.38
C ILE A 89 9.67 -5.54 4.80
N PHE A 90 9.15 -6.52 5.53
CA PHE A 90 9.66 -6.83 6.88
C PHE A 90 11.10 -7.34 6.89
N GLN A 91 11.49 -8.12 5.88
CA GLN A 91 12.88 -8.58 5.75
C GLN A 91 13.81 -7.40 5.53
N VAL A 92 13.48 -6.50 4.59
CA VAL A 92 14.32 -5.34 4.28
C VAL A 92 14.27 -4.26 5.37
N SER A 93 13.18 -4.16 6.13
CA SER A 93 13.04 -3.16 7.22
C SER A 93 13.99 -3.39 8.40
N LYS A 94 14.53 -4.61 8.57
CA LYS A 94 15.52 -4.91 9.60
C LYS A 94 16.93 -4.42 9.25
N GLU A 95 17.24 -4.37 7.96
CA GLU A 95 18.60 -4.08 7.46
C GLU A 95 18.79 -2.61 7.07
N PHE A 96 17.71 -1.93 6.66
CA PHE A 96 17.79 -0.56 6.12
C PHE A 96 17.28 0.51 7.09
N ASN A 97 17.80 1.73 6.96
CA ASN A 97 17.17 2.90 7.60
C ASN A 97 15.74 3.06 7.03
N THR A 98 14.76 3.14 7.94
CA THR A 98 13.33 3.32 7.66
C THR A 98 13.04 4.43 6.65
N GLN A 99 13.76 5.55 6.73
CA GLN A 99 13.60 6.67 5.80
C GLN A 99 14.04 6.31 4.39
N ASN A 100 15.24 5.74 4.25
CA ASN A 100 15.82 5.37 2.95
C ASN A 100 15.01 4.26 2.26
N LEU A 101 14.60 3.24 3.01
CA LEU A 101 13.77 2.15 2.49
C LEU A 101 12.43 2.69 1.97
N ASN A 102 11.76 3.53 2.76
CA ASN A 102 10.46 4.08 2.37
C ASN A 102 10.58 5.00 1.14
N ALA A 103 11.65 5.79 1.06
CA ALA A 103 11.91 6.65 -0.09
C ALA A 103 12.10 5.82 -1.37
N LEU A 104 13.00 4.83 -1.34
CA LEU A 104 13.28 3.95 -2.48
C LEU A 104 12.06 3.14 -2.93
N VAL A 105 11.33 2.53 -1.99
CA VAL A 105 10.12 1.74 -2.31
C VAL A 105 9.08 2.62 -2.99
N LYS A 106 8.85 3.84 -2.50
CA LYS A 106 7.91 4.78 -3.13
C LYS A 106 8.36 5.18 -4.52
N THR A 107 9.64 5.51 -4.75
CA THR A 107 10.15 5.83 -6.09
C THR A 107 9.93 4.68 -7.06
N MET A 108 10.34 3.47 -6.68
CA MET A 108 10.22 2.30 -7.54
C MET A 108 8.76 1.98 -7.83
N THR A 109 7.88 2.08 -6.82
CA THR A 109 6.43 1.89 -7.01
C THR A 109 5.87 2.90 -8.00
N THR A 110 6.24 4.17 -7.92
CA THR A 110 5.81 5.20 -8.87
C THR A 110 6.30 4.90 -10.29
N VAL A 111 7.58 4.53 -10.47
CA VAL A 111 8.14 4.18 -11.78
C VAL A 111 7.42 2.99 -12.40
N PHE A 112 7.21 1.91 -11.63
CA PHE A 112 6.49 0.73 -12.12
C PHE A 112 5.02 1.01 -12.41
N ALA A 113 4.35 1.83 -11.58
CA ALA A 113 2.95 2.19 -11.82
C ALA A 113 2.77 2.90 -13.17
N LEU A 114 3.70 3.77 -13.53
CA LEU A 114 3.69 4.46 -14.83
C LEU A 114 3.92 3.51 -15.99
N PHE A 115 4.92 2.63 -15.86
CA PHE A 115 5.18 1.61 -16.88
C PHE A 115 3.96 0.72 -17.10
N ILE A 116 3.29 0.33 -16.02
CA ILE A 116 2.04 -0.46 -16.08
C ILE A 116 0.91 0.35 -16.71
N GLY A 117 0.72 1.62 -16.30
CA GLY A 117 -0.31 2.51 -16.84
C GLY A 117 -0.19 2.71 -18.35
N VAL A 118 1.03 2.95 -18.85
CA VAL A 118 1.30 3.07 -20.29
C VAL A 118 1.08 1.75 -21.01
N THR A 119 1.65 0.65 -20.50
CA THR A 119 1.71 -0.64 -21.24
C THR A 119 0.41 -1.41 -21.21
N PHE A 120 -0.27 -1.47 -20.06
CA PHE A 120 -1.46 -2.31 -19.86
C PHE A 120 -2.77 -1.52 -19.95
N TYR A 121 -2.74 -0.22 -19.64
CA TYR A 121 -3.94 0.62 -19.60
C TYR A 121 -3.98 1.70 -20.70
N ASN A 122 -2.95 1.77 -21.56
CA ASN A 122 -2.81 2.76 -22.62
C ASN A 122 -2.98 4.21 -22.13
N GLU A 123 -2.57 4.49 -20.89
CA GLU A 123 -2.65 5.84 -20.33
C GLU A 123 -1.67 6.77 -21.06
N GLN A 124 -2.16 7.91 -21.53
CA GLN A 124 -1.35 8.92 -22.19
C GLN A 124 -0.78 9.90 -21.16
N TYR A 125 0.54 9.93 -21.06
CA TYR A 125 1.25 10.87 -20.20
C TYR A 125 1.79 12.04 -21.03
N THR A 126 1.55 13.26 -20.56
CA THR A 126 2.13 14.47 -21.15
C THR A 126 3.63 14.54 -20.88
N ALA A 127 4.38 15.21 -21.76
CA ALA A 127 5.83 15.40 -21.58
C ALA A 127 6.16 16.04 -20.21
N THR A 128 5.33 16.97 -19.74
CA THR A 128 5.47 17.61 -18.42
C THR A 128 5.38 16.63 -17.26
N GLN A 129 4.46 15.65 -17.34
CA GLN A 129 4.35 14.60 -16.31
C GLN A 129 5.61 13.73 -16.29
N ILE A 130 6.12 13.34 -17.46
CA ILE A 130 7.37 12.56 -17.59
C ILE A 130 8.55 13.31 -16.97
N TYR A 131 8.70 14.60 -17.25
CA TYR A 131 9.74 15.43 -16.62
C TYR A 131 9.60 15.50 -15.10
N GLY A 132 8.38 15.69 -14.58
CA GLY A 132 8.12 15.70 -13.14
C GLY A 132 8.52 14.38 -12.46
N ILE A 133 8.33 13.26 -13.14
CA ILE A 133 8.73 11.93 -12.66
C ILE A 133 10.25 11.82 -12.60
N ILE A 134 10.96 12.20 -13.66
CA ILE A 134 12.43 12.18 -13.69
C ILE A 134 13.00 13.01 -12.54
N ILE A 135 12.47 14.22 -12.32
CA ILE A 135 12.88 15.09 -11.21
C ILE A 135 12.61 14.41 -9.86
N THR A 136 11.47 13.71 -9.71
CA THR A 136 11.14 12.97 -8.48
C THR A 136 12.13 11.83 -8.22
N ILE A 137 12.51 11.07 -9.26
CA ILE A 137 13.51 10.01 -9.15
C ILE A 137 14.87 10.58 -8.72
N VAL A 138 15.32 11.65 -9.38
CA VAL A 138 16.59 12.32 -9.04
C VAL A 138 16.56 12.88 -7.62
N GLY A 139 15.46 13.53 -7.22
CA GLY A 139 15.30 14.07 -5.87
C GLY A 139 15.39 12.98 -4.81
N ILE A 140 14.75 11.83 -5.02
CA ILE A 140 14.81 10.72 -4.06
C ILE A 140 16.19 10.06 -4.06
N TYR A 141 16.84 9.93 -5.21
CA TYR A 141 18.22 9.45 -5.28
C TYR A 141 19.16 10.33 -4.44
N LEU A 142 19.05 11.67 -4.55
CA LEU A 142 19.83 12.61 -3.75
C LEU A 142 19.53 12.49 -2.25
N ILE A 143 18.28 12.32 -1.85
CA ILE A 143 17.89 12.12 -0.43
C ILE A 143 18.47 10.80 0.12
N THR A 144 18.55 9.78 -0.71
CA THR A 144 18.98 8.43 -0.29
C THR A 144 20.51 8.30 -0.27
N LYS A 145 21.22 9.13 -1.04
CA LYS A 145 22.68 9.15 -1.09
C LYS A 145 23.23 9.58 0.27
N LYS A 146 23.77 8.61 1.00
CA LYS A 146 24.64 8.85 2.16
C LYS A 146 26.01 9.24 1.61
N ASP A 147 26.31 10.53 1.60
CA ASP A 147 27.69 11.00 1.71
C ASP A 147 28.11 10.94 3.19
#